data_AF-A0A924ZCU1-F1
#
_entry.id   AF-A0A924ZCU1-F1
#
_cell.length_a   1.000
_cell.length_b   1.000
_cell.length_c   1.000
_cell.angle_alpha   90.00
_cell.angle_beta   90.00
_cell.angle_gamma   90.00
#
_symmetry.space_group_name_H-M   'P 1'
#
loop_
_entity.id
_entity.type
_entity.pdbx_description
1 polymer ?
#
loop_
_entity_poly.entity_id
_entity_poly.type
_entity_poly.pdbx_seq_one_letter_code
_entity_poly.pdbx_strand_id
1 'polypeptide(L)' 'MQVTAGTVIGGKVVVEGVLLVEGSTVTVLSRAPNEPFLLSEEDEDDLLAAIAEIDRGEFISSDERFESLRRFG' A
#
# COMPACT_ATOMS: atom_id res chain seq x y z
N MET A 1 -2.68 -13.90 -26.58
CA MET A 1 -2.15 -13.02 -25.52
C MET A 1 -3.02 -13.23 -24.29
N GLN A 2 -2.42 -13.58 -23.14
CA GLN A 2 -3.14 -13.79 -21.88
C GLN A 2 -2.70 -12.71 -20.89
N VAL A 3 -3.66 -12.11 -20.18
CA VAL A 3 -3.39 -11.15 -19.10
C VAL A 3 -3.83 -11.80 -17.80
N THR A 4 -2.93 -11.80 -16.81
CA THR A 4 -3.19 -12.37 -15.48
C THR A 4 -2.68 -11.38 -14.44
N ALA A 5 -3.42 -11.25 -13.34
CA ALA A 5 -3.02 -10.43 -12.20
C ALA A 5 -2.00 -11.18 -11.33
N GLY A 6 -1.05 -10.45 -10.76
CA GLY A 6 -0.08 -10.99 -9.82
C GLY A 6 0.32 -9.92 -8.80
N THR A 7 0.85 -10.37 -7.67
CA THR A 7 1.26 -9.50 -6.56
C THR A 7 2.78 -9.37 -6.55
N VAL A 8 3.29 -8.16 -6.32
CA VAL A 8 4.74 -7.94 -6.19
C VAL A 8 5.19 -8.23 -4.76
N ILE A 9 6.06 -9.23 -4.58
CA ILE A 9 6.67 -9.60 -3.30
C ILE A 9 8.19 -9.61 -3.46
N GLY A 10 8.90 -8.77 -2.71
CA GLY A 10 10.37 -8.70 -2.76
C GLY A 10 10.91 -8.33 -4.16
N GLY A 11 10.18 -7.49 -4.91
CA GLY A 11 10.53 -7.09 -6.28
C GLY A 11 10.24 -8.15 -7.35
N LYS A 12 9.58 -9.27 -7.00
CA LYS A 12 9.18 -10.32 -7.93
C LYS A 12 7.67 -10.34 -8.10
N VAL A 13 7.19 -10.49 -9.33
CA VAL A 13 5.76 -10.68 -9.60
C VAL A 13 5.42 -12.15 -9.33
N VAL A 14 4.53 -12.39 -8.36
CA VAL A 14 4.00 -13.70 -8.03
C VAL A 14 2.62 -13.84 -8.66
N VAL A 15 2.47 -14.83 -9.54
CA VAL A 15 1.21 -15.13 -10.22
C VAL A 15 0.67 -16.44 -9.66
N GLU A 16 -0.54 -16.42 -9.11
CA GLU A 16 -1.18 -17.60 -8.53
C GLU A 16 -2.22 -18.19 -9.49
N GLY A 17 -2.37 -19.52 -9.50
CA GLY A 17 -3.41 -20.21 -10.27
C GLY A 17 -3.16 -20.32 -11.78
N VAL A 18 -2.03 -19.81 -12.29
CA VAL A 18 -1.65 -19.91 -13.71
C VAL A 18 -0.27 -20.54 -13.84
N LEU A 19 -0.18 -21.61 -14.65
CA LEU A 19 1.08 -22.24 -15.02
C LEU A 19 1.67 -21.52 -16.22
N LEU A 20 2.81 -20.85 -16.01
CA LEU A 20 3.61 -20.28 -17.09
C LEU A 20 4.59 -21.34 -17.60
N VAL A 21 4.62 -21.56 -18.91
CA VAL A 21 5.50 -22.56 -19.54
C VAL A 21 6.95 -22.06 -19.46
N GLU A 22 7.87 -22.94 -19.06
CA GLU A 22 9.29 -22.63 -19.02
C GLU A 22 9.80 -22.12 -20.38
N GLY A 23 10.64 -21.09 -20.37
CA GLY A 23 11.15 -20.44 -21.58
C GLY A 23 10.20 -19.43 -22.22
N SER A 24 8.99 -19.22 -21.67
CA SER A 24 8.06 -18.20 -22.18
C SER A 24 8.57 -16.78 -21.90
N THR A 25 8.46 -15.90 -22.90
CA THR A 25 8.67 -14.44 -22.71
C THR A 25 7.41 -13.83 -22.11
N VAL A 26 7.58 -13.10 -21.00
CA VAL A 26 6.48 -12.42 -20.30
C VAL A 26 6.65 -10.90 -20.34
N THR A 27 5.54 -10.18 -20.36
CA THR A 27 5.51 -8.72 -20.25
C THR A 27 4.80 -8.34 -18.96
N VAL A 28 5.44 -7.51 -18.14
CA VAL A 28 4.85 -7.00 -16.89
C VAL A 28 4.23 -5.64 -17.18
N LEU A 29 2.93 -5.52 -16.90
CA LEU A 29 2.20 -4.24 -16.96
C LEU A 29 2.00 -3.75 -15.53
N SER A 30 2.69 -2.69 -15.16
CA SER A 30 2.51 -2.01 -13.87
C SER A 30 1.70 -0.74 -14.04
N ARG A 31 0.76 -0.53 -13.13
CA ARG A 31 0.06 0.75 -12.98
C ARG A 31 1.07 1.86 -12.64
N ALA A 32 0.90 3.04 -13.22
CA ALA A 32 1.75 4.18 -12.88
C ALA A 32 1.59 4.52 -11.38
N PRO A 33 2.65 4.97 -10.69
CA PRO A 33 2.64 5.18 -9.23
C PRO A 33 1.62 6.22 -8.73
N ASN A 34 1.02 7.00 -9.64
CA ASN A 34 0.09 8.10 -9.32
C ASN A 34 -1.35 7.82 -9.80
N GLU A 35 -1.76 6.56 -9.95
CA GLU A 35 -3.18 6.32 -10.21
C GLU A 35 -3.97 6.58 -8.92
N PRO A 36 -5.00 7.46 -8.95
CA PRO A 36 -5.84 7.70 -7.79
C PRO A 36 -6.49 6.39 -7.35
N PHE A 37 -6.55 6.16 -6.05
CA PHE A 37 -7.38 5.12 -5.46
C PHE A 37 -8.71 5.74 -5.03
N LEU A 38 -9.75 4.92 -4.99
CA LEU A 38 -11.05 5.32 -4.45
C LEU A 38 -11.10 4.91 -2.99
N LEU A 39 -11.56 5.82 -2.13
CA LEU A 39 -11.87 5.53 -0.74
C LEU A 39 -13.35 5.14 -0.63
N SER A 40 -13.68 4.33 0.38
CA SER A 40 -15.07 4.25 0.82
C SER A 40 -15.46 5.57 1.51
N GLU A 41 -16.76 5.81 1.69
CA GLU A 41 -17.22 7.00 2.43
C GLU A 41 -16.65 7.03 3.86
N GLU A 42 -16.56 5.87 4.51
CA GLU A 42 -15.99 5.71 5.85
C GLU A 42 -14.48 6.03 5.85
N ASP A 43 -13.72 5.47 4.91
CA ASP A 43 -12.27 5.75 4.85
C ASP A 43 -11.96 7.22 4.49
N GLU A 44 -12.84 7.86 3.71
CA GLU A 44 -12.72 9.29 3.38
C GLU A 44 -12.99 10.18 4.60
N ASP A 45 -14.05 9.88 5.36
CA ASP A 45 -14.37 10.59 6.61
C ASP A 45 -13.24 10.45 7.63
N ASP A 46 -12.69 9.24 7.81
CA ASP A 46 -11.55 8.97 8.69
C ASP A 46 -10.30 9.75 8.26
N LEU A 47 -10.00 9.79 6.96
CA LEU A 47 -8.86 10.54 6.43
C LEU A 47 -9.03 12.05 6.67
N LEU A 48 -10.22 12.60 6.44
CA LEU A 48 -10.50 14.02 6.67
C LEU A 48 -10.40 14.39 8.16
N ALA A 49 -10.86 13.51 9.05
CA ALA A 49 -10.70 13.68 10.49
C ALA A 49 -9.22 13.72 10.89
N ALA A 50 -8.42 12.77 10.41
CA ALA A 50 -6.98 12.72 10.69
C ALA A 50 -6.23 13.97 10.17
N ILE A 51 -6.59 14.49 9.00
CA ILE A 51 -6.02 15.74 8.47
C ILE A 51 -6.36 16.90 9.41
N ALA A 52 -7.61 17.02 9.86
CA ALA A 52 -8.03 18.08 10.77
C ALA A 52 -7.33 18.00 12.15
N GLU A 53 -7.05 16.80 12.65
CA GLU A 53 -6.24 16.59 13.86
C GLU A 53 -4.82 17.11 13.67
N ILE A 54 -4.17 16.76 12.55
CA ILE A 54 -2.82 17.23 12.23
C ILE A 54 -2.77 18.76 12.14
N ASP A 55 -3.75 19.39 11.49
CA ASP A 55 -3.85 20.85 11.38
C ASP A 55 -4.03 21.55 12.74
N ARG A 56 -4.69 20.87 13.70
CA ARG A 56 -4.82 21.35 15.09
C ARG A 56 -3.56 21.09 15.93
N GLY A 57 -2.55 20.40 15.39
CA GLY A 57 -1.36 19.98 16.12
C GLY A 57 -1.62 18.79 17.05
N GLU A 58 -2.72 18.07 16.85
CA GLU A 58 -3.11 16.88 17.62
C GLU A 58 -2.40 15.63 17.06
N PHE A 59 -1.08 15.69 16.95
CA PHE A 59 -0.24 14.57 16.53
C PHE A 59 0.98 14.44 17.45
N ILE A 60 1.57 13.25 17.46
CA ILE A 60 2.89 13.02 18.06
C ILE A 60 3.87 12.66 16.96
N SER A 61 5.11 13.07 17.12
CA SER A 61 6.20 12.69 16.22
C SER A 61 6.52 11.19 16.36
N SER A 62 7.16 10.65 15.32
CA SER A 62 7.66 9.27 15.33
C SER A 62 8.59 9.02 16.51
N ASP A 63 9.47 9.97 16.83
CA ASP A 63 10.42 9.84 17.94
C ASP A 63 9.70 9.76 19.30
N GLU A 64 8.73 10.64 19.55
CA GLU A 64 7.89 10.60 20.76
C GLU A 64 7.11 9.28 20.87
N ARG A 65 6.60 8.76 19.73
CA ARG A 65 5.92 7.47 19.70
C ARG A 65 6.85 6.32 20.07
N PHE A 66 8.07 6.30 19.53
CA PHE A 66 9.06 5.25 19.82
C PHE A 66 9.57 5.31 21.25
N GLU A 67 9.74 6.50 21.83
CA GLU A 67 10.08 6.65 23.25
C GLU A 67 8.97 6.11 24.15
N SER A 68 7.71 6.42 23.85
CA SER A 68 6.56 5.90 24.59
C SER A 68 6.50 4.36 24.55
N LEU A 69 6.72 3.75 23.38
CA LEU A 69 6.75 2.28 23.25
C LEU A 69 7.87 1.64 24.08
N ARG A 70 9.07 2.23 24.11
CA ARG A 70 10.20 1.74 24.93
C ARG A 70 9.95 1.87 26.43
N ARG A 71 9.05 2.75 26.86
CA ARG A 71 8.69 2.95 28.27
C ARG A 71 7.71 1.89 28.79
N PHE A 72 6.93 1.28 27.90
CA PHE A 72 5.90 0.28 28.24
C PHE A 72 6.21 -1.14 27.72
N GLY A 73 7.29 -1.32 26.97
CA GLY A 73 7.84 -2.62 26.56
C GLY A 73 9.02 -3.02 27.43
#